data_AF-Q0CHH0-F1
#
_entry.id   AF-Q0CHH0-F1
#
_cell.length_a   1.000
_cell.length_b   1.000
_cell.length_c   1.000
_cell.angle_alpha   90.00
_cell.angle_beta   90.00
_cell.angle_gamma   90.00
#
_symmetry.space_group_name_H-M   'P 1'
#
loop_
_entity.id
_entity.type
_entity.pdbx_description
1 polymer ?
#
loop_
_entity_poly.entity_id
_entity_poly.type
_entity_poly.pdbx_seq_one_letter_code
_entity_poly.pdbx_strand_id
1 'polypeptide(L)'
;MPSVLAVEQGVHYLSVERLCTTVPKPISQRNTASPWSRTQQCPQLLSDPQKKEFNQKIDSVFSTKTAEQVFYQYISSFAPKCPIVVFPPGTNAAHVRENKPVLFLSILGIASVGFCSAAEQRQLAVDVRGYLADRAIVRGEKSLELVQALQVTSLWYRAPDDYRQMNLNQLAHIATTMAIDLGLDRVNMLEPAVTARDNLSIILRRPNTTPWTVKLDDYLADLHQLQIADTDEFLCRHIATERLCHDIDRELFLSDPARSVPLWDPKTLAMLEVFQARNDWTFSNQMQSLQNALIRFGMFASSLYSHEVTLHVNHNIEEFKAPFSAKSLKTYNFFGTHGPTKSHISMLHNIVVAAHGLLDTFLGLSVSDMLALPPHIYGGRVIYAVIILIKIHTAITMPGTGCQSFICSEDLRLEVYLETLECISRALLAKDERSALSRAFLIISQLKDWFYRRFRRPSEAEENKPSDLPIDNGQGNPSTHGPTARIYDLSVDMQSAAEATLPENVAPPDGHGCQFDEVIQPPVLSNSSSRNSPTVVTDTWFQEFFNVEMLN
;
A
#
# COMPACT_ATOMS: atom_id res chain seq x y z
N MET A 1 -47.88 -2.14 25.78
CA MET A 1 -48.05 -3.60 26.04
C MET A 1 -49.53 -3.88 26.17
N PRO A 2 -50.15 -4.84 25.46
CA PRO A 2 -49.65 -5.66 24.34
C PRO A 2 -50.01 -5.00 22.96
N SER A 3 -50.25 -5.72 21.85
CA SER A 3 -49.27 -6.44 20.99
C SER A 3 -49.88 -7.13 19.74
N VAL A 4 -49.04 -7.38 18.71
CA VAL A 4 -49.03 -8.53 17.75
C VAL A 4 -49.88 -8.53 16.44
N LEU A 5 -49.19 -8.94 15.34
CA LEU A 5 -49.57 -9.29 13.93
C LEU A 5 -49.85 -8.15 12.89
N ALA A 6 -49.48 -8.26 11.58
CA ALA A 6 -48.19 -8.58 10.92
C ALA A 6 -48.28 -8.45 9.36
N VAL A 7 -47.09 -8.33 8.71
CA VAL A 7 -46.72 -8.59 7.28
C VAL A 7 -47.03 -7.53 6.16
N GLU A 8 -46.04 -7.39 5.26
CA GLU A 8 -46.01 -6.73 3.92
C GLU A 8 -46.02 -5.18 3.90
N GLN A 9 -45.05 -4.45 3.33
CA GLN A 9 -43.84 -4.71 2.51
C GLN A 9 -42.75 -3.68 2.92
N GLY A 10 -41.48 -3.70 2.52
CA GLY A 10 -40.68 -4.63 1.69
C GLY A 10 -39.37 -3.92 1.25
N VAL A 11 -38.19 -4.39 1.67
CA VAL A 11 -36.90 -3.70 1.48
C VAL A 11 -36.19 -4.17 0.20
N HIS A 12 -35.95 -3.29 -0.78
CA HIS A 12 -35.49 -3.69 -2.12
C HIS A 12 -34.07 -3.28 -2.58
N TYR A 13 -33.12 -4.11 -2.17
CA TYR A 13 -32.07 -4.76 -2.98
C TYR A 13 -30.85 -3.88 -3.46
N LEU A 14 -29.67 -3.97 -2.81
CA LEU A 14 -28.68 -2.87 -2.55
C LEU A 14 -28.34 -1.86 -3.65
N SER A 15 -28.20 -2.30 -4.90
CA SER A 15 -26.94 -2.18 -5.68
C SER A 15 -25.91 -3.32 -5.45
N VAL A 16 -26.20 -4.63 -5.24
CA VAL A 16 -27.42 -5.47 -5.09
C VAL A 16 -27.07 -6.74 -4.23
N GLU A 17 -26.34 -6.63 -3.10
CA GLU A 17 -26.71 -7.31 -1.80
C GLU A 17 -26.17 -6.56 -0.54
N ARG A 18 -27.09 -5.84 0.14
CA ARG A 18 -27.15 -5.41 1.57
C ARG A 18 -28.60 -4.98 1.88
N LEU A 19 -29.32 -4.49 0.86
CA LEU A 19 -30.78 -4.42 0.84
C LEU A 19 -31.44 -5.72 0.27
N CYS A 20 -30.71 -6.79 -0.09
CA CYS A 20 -31.22 -7.94 -0.93
C CYS A 20 -31.84 -9.16 -0.24
N THR A 21 -32.70 -8.97 0.77
CA THR A 21 -33.47 -10.09 1.34
C THR A 21 -34.84 -9.57 1.77
N THR A 22 -35.90 -9.74 0.98
CA THR A 22 -36.79 -10.92 0.99
C THR A 22 -37.72 -10.95 -0.24
N VAL A 23 -38.24 -12.14 -0.58
CA VAL A 23 -39.26 -12.33 -1.64
C VAL A 23 -40.69 -12.29 -1.03
N PRO A 24 -41.63 -11.48 -1.55
CA PRO A 24 -43.05 -11.59 -1.22
C PRO A 24 -43.77 -12.66 -2.05
N LYS A 25 -44.78 -13.31 -1.46
CA LYS A 25 -45.74 -14.16 -2.18
C LYS A 25 -47.04 -13.35 -2.46
N PRO A 26 -47.90 -13.79 -3.39
CA PRO A 26 -48.91 -12.90 -4.00
C PRO A 26 -50.25 -12.90 -3.27
N ILE A 27 -51.08 -11.85 -3.47
CA ILE A 27 -52.56 -11.98 -3.64
C ILE A 27 -53.25 -10.72 -4.25
N SER A 28 -54.09 -10.99 -5.25
CA SER A 28 -55.25 -10.26 -5.81
C SER A 28 -55.25 -8.76 -6.20
N GLN A 29 -55.14 -8.55 -7.52
CA GLN A 29 -56.12 -7.87 -8.41
C GLN A 29 -56.49 -6.37 -8.26
N ARG A 30 -56.18 -5.62 -9.33
CA ARG A 30 -57.20 -5.10 -10.28
C ARG A 30 -56.65 -4.97 -11.70
N ASN A 31 -57.50 -5.22 -12.70
CA ASN A 31 -57.13 -5.41 -14.10
C ASN A 31 -56.76 -4.10 -14.84
N THR A 32 -55.66 -4.12 -15.58
CA THR A 32 -55.62 -3.74 -17.02
C THR A 32 -54.56 -4.60 -17.72
N ALA A 33 -54.78 -4.96 -18.99
CA ALA A 33 -53.98 -5.97 -19.70
C ALA A 33 -52.70 -5.40 -20.34
N SER A 34 -51.60 -6.16 -20.30
CA SER A 34 -50.34 -5.85 -21.01
C SER A 34 -49.57 -7.14 -21.37
N PRO A 35 -48.94 -7.25 -22.55
CA PRO A 35 -48.70 -8.54 -23.23
C PRO A 35 -47.40 -9.27 -22.83
N TRP A 36 -47.07 -9.34 -21.54
CA TRP A 36 -45.84 -9.97 -21.04
C TRP A 36 -46.07 -11.39 -20.49
N SER A 37 -46.71 -12.24 -21.29
CA SER A 37 -46.91 -13.67 -21.01
C SER A 37 -45.76 -14.52 -21.60
N ARG A 38 -44.51 -14.17 -21.30
CA ARG A 38 -43.36 -15.01 -21.65
C ARG A 38 -42.35 -15.06 -20.51
N THR A 39 -42.39 -16.16 -19.78
CA THR A 39 -41.59 -16.44 -18.59
C THR A 39 -40.10 -16.37 -18.90
N GLN A 40 -39.42 -15.32 -18.47
CA GLN A 40 -37.97 -15.36 -18.27
C GLN A 40 -37.71 -15.94 -16.88
N GLN A 41 -37.00 -17.06 -16.86
CA GLN A 41 -36.66 -17.81 -15.65
C GLN A 41 -35.62 -17.03 -14.84
N CYS A 42 -35.66 -17.15 -13.51
CA CYS A 42 -34.56 -16.70 -12.66
C CYS A 42 -33.23 -17.34 -13.12
N PRO A 43 -32.09 -16.63 -13.00
CA PRO A 43 -30.79 -17.28 -13.10
C PRO A 43 -30.75 -18.45 -12.13
N GLN A 44 -30.40 -19.62 -12.64
CA GLN A 44 -30.43 -20.86 -11.86
C GLN A 44 -29.45 -20.77 -10.70
N LEU A 45 -29.77 -21.43 -9.57
CA LEU A 45 -28.75 -21.77 -8.58
C LEU A 45 -27.59 -22.46 -9.32
N LEU A 46 -26.35 -22.15 -8.91
CA LEU A 46 -25.12 -22.78 -9.38
C LEU A 46 -25.35 -24.25 -9.76
N SER A 47 -25.05 -24.59 -11.00
CA SER A 47 -25.30 -25.96 -11.46
C SER A 47 -24.56 -26.95 -10.55
N ASP A 48 -25.29 -27.97 -10.10
CA ASP A 48 -24.84 -28.93 -9.08
C ASP A 48 -23.43 -29.54 -9.36
N PRO A 49 -22.98 -29.75 -10.62
CA PRO A 49 -21.60 -30.14 -10.91
C PRO A 49 -20.54 -29.09 -10.52
N GLN A 50 -20.75 -27.81 -10.81
CA GLN A 50 -19.77 -26.75 -10.54
C GLN A 50 -19.61 -26.54 -9.03
N LYS A 51 -20.71 -26.51 -8.28
CA LYS A 51 -20.67 -26.40 -6.80
C LYS A 51 -19.91 -27.59 -6.18
N LYS A 52 -19.94 -28.77 -6.78
CA LYS A 52 -19.13 -29.94 -6.36
C LYS A 52 -17.64 -29.74 -6.66
N GLU A 53 -17.28 -29.26 -7.84
CA GLU A 53 -15.89 -28.95 -8.21
C GLU A 53 -15.25 -27.94 -7.25
N PHE A 54 -15.94 -26.83 -6.94
CA PHE A 54 -15.48 -25.86 -5.94
C PHE A 54 -15.29 -26.47 -4.55
N ASN A 55 -16.24 -27.27 -4.08
CA ASN A 55 -16.15 -27.90 -2.76
C ASN A 55 -15.01 -28.95 -2.71
N GLN A 56 -14.88 -29.80 -3.74
CA GLN A 56 -13.76 -30.73 -3.87
C GLN A 56 -12.41 -30.00 -3.87
N LYS A 57 -12.32 -28.83 -4.53
CA LYS A 57 -11.10 -28.04 -4.52
C LYS A 57 -10.79 -27.47 -3.14
N ILE A 58 -11.79 -26.94 -2.42
CA ILE A 58 -11.63 -26.49 -1.03
C ILE A 58 -11.14 -27.65 -0.15
N ASP A 59 -11.82 -28.80 -0.20
CA ASP A 59 -11.50 -29.96 0.64
C ASP A 59 -10.17 -30.63 0.28
N SER A 60 -9.64 -30.40 -0.93
CA SER A 60 -8.31 -30.87 -1.34
C SER A 60 -7.14 -30.09 -0.72
N VAL A 61 -7.40 -28.88 -0.20
CA VAL A 61 -6.38 -27.98 0.39
C VAL A 61 -6.62 -27.75 1.89
N PHE A 62 -7.88 -27.71 2.32
CA PHE A 62 -8.26 -27.35 3.69
C PHE A 62 -9.24 -28.37 4.29
N SER A 63 -8.99 -28.75 5.55
CA SER A 63 -10.04 -29.35 6.37
C SER A 63 -11.16 -28.33 6.60
N THR A 64 -12.40 -28.78 6.87
CA THR A 64 -13.53 -27.90 7.20
C THR A 64 -13.17 -26.91 8.30
N LYS A 65 -12.53 -27.38 9.38
CA LYS A 65 -12.08 -26.55 10.50
C LYS A 65 -11.03 -25.51 10.08
N THR A 66 -10.10 -25.88 9.20
CA THR A 66 -9.09 -24.95 8.67
C THR A 66 -9.74 -23.87 7.80
N ALA A 67 -10.67 -24.25 6.92
CA ALA A 67 -11.41 -23.31 6.08
C ALA A 67 -12.26 -22.33 6.90
N GLU A 68 -12.88 -22.79 7.99
CA GLU A 68 -13.56 -21.95 8.98
C GLU A 68 -12.59 -20.95 9.62
N GLN A 69 -11.42 -21.39 10.09
CA GLN A 69 -10.41 -20.52 10.71
C GLN A 69 -9.89 -19.45 9.74
N VAL A 70 -9.65 -19.80 8.47
CA VAL A 70 -9.25 -18.85 7.42
C VAL A 70 -10.35 -17.81 7.14
N PHE A 71 -11.62 -18.23 7.13
CA PHE A 71 -12.76 -17.32 7.01
C PHE A 71 -12.89 -16.36 8.21
N TYR A 72 -12.66 -16.85 9.43
CA TYR A 72 -12.61 -15.98 10.62
C TYR A 72 -11.39 -15.03 10.59
N GLN A 73 -10.25 -15.43 10.03
CA GLN A 73 -9.11 -14.54 9.81
C GLN A 73 -9.48 -13.41 8.84
N TYR A 74 -10.23 -13.69 7.77
CA TYR A 74 -10.75 -12.65 6.88
C TYR A 74 -11.65 -11.64 7.61
N ILE A 75 -12.65 -12.11 8.36
CA ILE A 75 -13.59 -11.24 9.10
C ILE A 75 -12.88 -10.41 10.16
N SER A 76 -11.92 -10.97 10.89
CA SER A 76 -11.24 -10.29 12.00
C SER A 76 -10.09 -9.39 11.57
N SER A 77 -9.37 -9.73 10.50
CA SER A 77 -8.10 -9.07 10.16
C SER A 77 -8.14 -8.28 8.86
N PHE A 78 -8.86 -8.75 7.83
CA PHE A 78 -8.85 -8.17 6.48
C PHE A 78 -10.02 -7.21 6.27
N ALA A 79 -11.26 -7.70 6.43
CA ALA A 79 -12.47 -6.92 6.21
C ALA A 79 -12.53 -5.59 7.01
N PRO A 80 -12.09 -5.51 8.29
CA PRO A 80 -12.14 -4.25 9.05
C PRO A 80 -11.20 -3.16 8.53
N LYS A 81 -10.21 -3.51 7.70
CA LYS A 81 -9.24 -2.58 7.10
C LYS A 81 -9.66 -2.07 5.72
N CYS A 82 -10.54 -2.80 5.04
CA CYS A 82 -11.13 -2.41 3.77
C CYS A 82 -12.52 -3.07 3.64
N PRO A 83 -13.58 -2.48 4.23
CA PRO A 83 -14.89 -3.11 4.43
C PRO A 83 -15.77 -3.15 3.17
N ILE A 84 -15.19 -3.47 2.02
CA ILE A 84 -15.87 -3.58 0.72
C ILE A 84 -16.78 -4.81 0.67
N VAL A 85 -16.33 -5.93 1.25
CA VAL A 85 -17.14 -7.13 1.45
C VAL A 85 -17.13 -7.44 2.95
N VAL A 86 -18.27 -7.30 3.59
CA VAL A 86 -18.48 -7.58 5.02
C VAL A 86 -19.68 -8.50 5.19
N PHE A 87 -19.69 -9.25 6.28
CA PHE A 87 -20.76 -10.17 6.63
C PHE A 87 -21.46 -9.70 7.91
N PRO A 88 -22.79 -9.91 8.06
CA PRO A 88 -23.49 -9.65 9.31
C PRO A 88 -22.83 -10.36 10.51
N PRO A 89 -22.84 -9.78 11.72
CA PRO A 89 -22.34 -10.43 12.93
C PRO A 89 -22.94 -11.84 13.11
N GLY A 90 -22.10 -12.82 13.41
CA GLY A 90 -22.50 -14.22 13.56
C GLY A 90 -22.68 -15.02 12.26
N THR A 91 -22.34 -14.47 11.10
CA THR A 91 -22.37 -15.22 9.83
C THR A 91 -21.43 -16.43 9.88
N ASN A 92 -21.98 -17.62 9.66
CA ASN A 92 -21.25 -18.88 9.67
C ASN A 92 -20.51 -19.13 8.33
N ALA A 93 -19.23 -19.49 8.40
CA ALA A 93 -18.41 -19.93 7.27
C ALA A 93 -19.09 -21.02 6.42
N ALA A 94 -19.75 -22.01 7.05
CA ALA A 94 -20.45 -23.08 6.34
C ALA A 94 -21.60 -22.54 5.47
N HIS A 95 -22.32 -21.52 5.96
CA HIS A 95 -23.39 -20.87 5.20
C HIS A 95 -22.84 -20.11 3.99
N VAL A 96 -21.71 -19.41 4.13
CA VAL A 96 -21.05 -18.72 3.01
C VAL A 96 -20.49 -19.73 2.00
N ARG A 97 -19.85 -20.81 2.48
CA ARG A 97 -19.36 -21.91 1.63
C ARG A 97 -20.48 -22.56 0.82
N GLU A 98 -21.67 -22.71 1.40
CA GLU A 98 -22.79 -23.35 0.72
C GLU A 98 -23.52 -22.43 -0.28
N ASN A 99 -23.69 -21.14 0.05
CA ASN A 99 -24.49 -20.21 -0.75
C ASN A 99 -23.65 -19.33 -1.70
N LYS A 100 -22.38 -19.10 -1.37
CA LYS A 100 -21.42 -18.27 -2.12
C LYS A 100 -20.04 -18.97 -2.22
N PRO A 101 -19.94 -20.18 -2.79
CA PRO A 101 -18.71 -20.98 -2.81
C PRO A 101 -17.53 -20.30 -3.51
N VAL A 102 -17.74 -19.45 -4.52
CA VAL A 102 -16.66 -18.76 -5.24
C VAL A 102 -16.14 -17.55 -4.46
N LEU A 103 -17.02 -16.83 -3.77
CA LEU A 103 -16.59 -15.81 -2.80
C LEU A 103 -15.83 -16.47 -1.63
N PHE A 104 -16.35 -17.59 -1.11
CA PHE A 104 -15.68 -18.33 -0.05
C PHE A 104 -14.28 -18.81 -0.47
N LEU A 105 -14.15 -19.44 -1.64
CA LEU A 105 -12.84 -19.85 -2.17
C LEU A 105 -11.90 -18.65 -2.39
N SER A 106 -12.41 -17.50 -2.85
CA SER A 106 -11.61 -16.29 -3.03
C SER A 106 -11.10 -15.71 -1.70
N ILE A 107 -11.93 -15.76 -0.65
CA ILE A 107 -11.53 -15.43 0.72
C ILE A 107 -10.44 -16.38 1.21
N LEU A 108 -10.57 -17.70 0.99
CA LEU A 108 -9.51 -18.65 1.32
C LEU A 108 -8.21 -18.36 0.53
N GLY A 109 -8.34 -17.96 -0.74
CA GLY A 109 -7.22 -17.61 -1.62
C GLY A 109 -6.35 -16.46 -1.12
N ILE A 110 -6.95 -15.48 -0.42
CA ILE A 110 -6.22 -14.31 0.09
C ILE A 110 -5.86 -14.39 1.59
N ALA A 111 -6.63 -15.13 2.39
CA ALA A 111 -6.48 -15.18 3.86
C ALA A 111 -5.77 -16.44 4.38
N SER A 112 -5.35 -17.39 3.54
CA SER A 112 -4.81 -18.70 3.95
C SER A 112 -3.37 -18.72 4.50
N VAL A 113 -2.74 -17.55 4.66
CA VAL A 113 -1.43 -17.41 5.30
C VAL A 113 -1.47 -17.95 6.74
N GLY A 114 -0.47 -18.78 7.09
CA GLY A 114 -0.39 -19.48 8.38
C GLY A 114 -1.20 -20.78 8.46
N PHE A 115 -2.01 -21.11 7.45
CA PHE A 115 -2.86 -22.31 7.44
C PHE A 115 -2.47 -23.35 6.38
N CYS A 116 -1.65 -22.99 5.40
CA CYS A 116 -1.10 -23.90 4.39
C CYS A 116 0.26 -23.39 3.87
N SER A 117 1.01 -24.24 3.18
CA SER A 117 2.34 -23.91 2.65
C SER A 117 2.31 -22.82 1.57
N ALA A 118 3.43 -22.13 1.34
CA ALA A 118 3.52 -21.11 0.29
C ALA A 118 3.24 -21.66 -1.12
N ALA A 119 3.52 -22.94 -1.36
CA ALA A 119 3.20 -23.63 -2.61
C ALA A 119 1.68 -23.83 -2.79
N GLU A 120 0.96 -24.22 -1.73
CA GLU A 120 -0.50 -24.35 -1.75
C GLU A 120 -1.18 -22.98 -1.90
N GLN A 121 -0.70 -21.95 -1.19
CA GLN A 121 -1.19 -20.57 -1.34
C GLN A 121 -1.01 -20.04 -2.77
N ARG A 122 0.15 -20.32 -3.39
CA ARG A 122 0.44 -19.98 -4.80
C ARG A 122 -0.52 -20.69 -5.75
N GLN A 123 -0.69 -22.00 -5.59
CA GLN A 123 -1.59 -22.79 -6.45
C GLN A 123 -3.03 -22.32 -6.30
N LEU A 124 -3.50 -22.14 -5.06
CA LEU A 124 -4.84 -21.64 -4.75
C LEU A 124 -5.11 -20.26 -5.37
N ALA A 125 -4.13 -19.35 -5.35
CA ALA A 125 -4.26 -18.05 -6.01
C ALA A 125 -4.33 -18.14 -7.56
N VAL A 126 -3.62 -19.09 -8.16
CA VAL A 126 -3.74 -19.39 -9.60
C VAL A 126 -5.14 -19.96 -9.90
N ASP A 127 -5.60 -20.92 -9.10
CA ASP A 127 -6.89 -21.60 -9.28
C ASP A 127 -8.05 -20.62 -9.12
N VAL A 128 -8.05 -19.77 -8.08
CA VAL A 128 -9.06 -18.70 -7.88
C VAL A 128 -9.16 -17.80 -9.11
N ARG A 129 -8.03 -17.32 -9.64
CA ARG A 129 -8.03 -16.49 -10.87
C ARG A 129 -8.53 -17.27 -12.08
N GLY A 130 -8.18 -18.55 -12.20
CA GLY A 130 -8.67 -19.44 -13.26
C GLY A 130 -10.20 -19.57 -13.24
N TYR A 131 -10.78 -19.87 -12.08
CA TYR A 131 -12.24 -19.97 -11.91
C TYR A 131 -12.96 -18.64 -12.14
N LEU A 132 -12.39 -17.53 -11.67
CA LEU A 132 -12.97 -16.19 -11.90
C LEU A 132 -12.95 -15.84 -13.40
N ALA A 133 -11.87 -16.16 -14.11
CA ALA A 133 -11.78 -15.96 -15.56
C ALA A 133 -12.73 -16.88 -16.33
N ASP A 134 -12.82 -18.16 -15.98
CA ASP A 134 -13.76 -19.11 -16.62
C ASP A 134 -15.21 -18.65 -16.46
N ARG A 135 -15.64 -18.32 -15.23
CA ARG A 135 -17.02 -17.85 -14.98
C ARG A 135 -17.29 -16.49 -15.61
N ALA A 136 -16.51 -15.46 -15.29
CA ALA A 136 -16.81 -14.09 -15.70
C ALA A 136 -16.53 -13.80 -17.18
N ILE A 137 -15.50 -14.42 -17.77
CA ILE A 137 -15.04 -14.11 -19.13
C ILE A 137 -15.45 -15.21 -20.12
N VAL A 138 -15.10 -16.48 -19.85
CA VAL A 138 -15.32 -17.58 -20.83
C VAL A 138 -16.80 -17.94 -20.94
N ARG A 139 -17.50 -18.04 -19.81
CA ARG A 139 -18.95 -18.33 -19.74
C ARG A 139 -19.83 -17.08 -19.78
N GLY A 140 -19.25 -15.91 -19.53
CA GLY A 140 -19.99 -14.64 -19.43
C GLY A 140 -20.99 -14.60 -18.27
N GLU A 141 -20.79 -15.40 -17.22
CA GLU A 141 -21.64 -15.41 -16.03
C GLU A 141 -21.54 -14.08 -15.27
N LYS A 142 -22.69 -13.56 -14.82
CA LYS A 142 -22.77 -12.31 -14.08
C LYS A 142 -23.61 -12.55 -12.83
N SER A 143 -23.00 -12.34 -11.67
CA SER A 143 -23.66 -12.44 -10.37
C SER A 143 -22.96 -11.52 -9.38
N LEU A 144 -23.65 -11.14 -8.31
CA LEU A 144 -22.98 -10.38 -7.25
C LEU A 144 -21.84 -11.18 -6.62
N GLU A 145 -22.02 -12.49 -6.42
CA GLU A 145 -20.98 -13.36 -5.89
C GLU A 145 -19.66 -13.18 -6.65
N LEU A 146 -19.73 -13.12 -7.99
CA LEU A 146 -18.56 -12.87 -8.84
C LEU A 146 -17.99 -11.46 -8.66
N VAL A 147 -18.82 -10.41 -8.57
CA VAL A 147 -18.35 -9.04 -8.25
C VAL A 147 -17.61 -9.01 -6.92
N GLN A 148 -18.18 -9.60 -5.86
CA GLN A 148 -17.58 -9.67 -4.52
C GLN A 148 -16.27 -10.48 -4.53
N ALA A 149 -16.25 -11.62 -5.24
CA ALA A 149 -15.08 -12.48 -5.35
C ALA A 149 -13.95 -11.83 -6.14
N LEU A 150 -14.27 -11.12 -7.23
CA LEU A 150 -13.31 -10.31 -7.99
C LEU A 150 -12.74 -9.17 -7.15
N GLN A 151 -13.58 -8.43 -6.40
CA GLN A 151 -13.15 -7.37 -5.49
C GLN A 151 -12.18 -7.88 -4.41
N VAL A 152 -12.53 -8.98 -3.73
CA VAL A 152 -11.65 -9.59 -2.71
C VAL A 152 -10.32 -10.04 -3.34
N THR A 153 -10.35 -10.65 -4.52
CA THR A 153 -9.14 -11.12 -5.22
C THR A 153 -8.28 -9.98 -5.75
N SER A 154 -8.87 -8.85 -6.19
CA SER A 154 -8.11 -7.68 -6.65
C SER A 154 -7.54 -6.85 -5.51
N LEU A 155 -8.27 -6.71 -4.39
CA LEU A 155 -7.83 -5.89 -3.25
C LEU A 155 -6.61 -6.49 -2.54
N TRP A 156 -6.65 -7.79 -2.23
CA TRP A 156 -5.58 -8.54 -1.56
C TRP A 156 -4.86 -9.49 -2.52
N TYR A 157 -4.54 -8.96 -3.71
CA TYR A 157 -3.95 -9.72 -4.80
C TYR A 157 -2.66 -10.47 -4.40
N ARG A 158 -2.66 -11.79 -4.60
CA ARG A 158 -1.51 -12.67 -4.30
C ARG A 158 -0.51 -12.68 -5.44
N ALA A 159 0.77 -12.58 -5.08
CA ALA A 159 1.86 -12.36 -6.04
C ALA A 159 2.00 -13.50 -7.08
N PRO A 160 1.91 -13.21 -8.40
CA PRO A 160 2.36 -14.14 -9.43
C PRO A 160 3.89 -14.23 -9.42
N ASP A 161 4.42 -15.31 -9.97
CA ASP A 161 5.87 -15.52 -10.04
C ASP A 161 6.53 -14.65 -11.11
N ASP A 162 5.90 -14.56 -12.28
CA ASP A 162 6.22 -13.53 -13.27
C ASP A 162 5.27 -12.34 -13.09
N TYR A 163 5.85 -11.20 -12.74
CA TYR A 163 5.12 -9.95 -12.57
C TYR A 163 4.36 -9.50 -13.82
N ARG A 164 4.83 -9.86 -15.02
CA ARG A 164 4.16 -9.54 -16.29
C ARG A 164 2.78 -10.18 -16.44
N GLN A 165 2.47 -11.14 -15.57
CA GLN A 165 1.17 -11.81 -15.46
C GLN A 165 0.24 -11.13 -14.42
N MET A 166 0.67 -10.01 -13.81
CA MET A 166 -0.15 -9.27 -12.86
C MET A 166 -1.39 -8.68 -13.55
N ASN A 167 -2.56 -9.06 -13.06
CA ASN A 167 -3.85 -8.74 -13.65
C ASN A 167 -4.84 -8.08 -12.68
N LEU A 168 -4.36 -7.45 -11.60
CA LEU A 168 -5.24 -6.89 -10.56
C LEU A 168 -6.18 -5.80 -11.10
N ASN A 169 -5.70 -4.89 -11.96
CA ASN A 169 -6.51 -3.84 -12.58
C ASN A 169 -7.58 -4.48 -13.49
N GLN A 170 -7.24 -5.55 -14.22
CA GLN A 170 -8.17 -6.27 -15.09
C GLN A 170 -9.28 -6.94 -14.27
N LEU A 171 -8.96 -7.54 -13.11
CA LEU A 171 -9.97 -8.09 -12.19
C LEU A 171 -10.89 -6.99 -11.62
N ALA A 172 -10.34 -5.82 -11.26
CA ALA A 172 -11.11 -4.68 -10.79
C ALA A 172 -12.02 -4.07 -11.88
N HIS A 173 -11.54 -4.00 -13.13
CA HIS A 173 -12.34 -3.63 -14.31
C HIS A 173 -13.49 -4.61 -14.51
N ILE A 174 -13.25 -5.93 -14.50
CA ILE A 174 -14.31 -6.94 -14.64
C ILE A 174 -15.35 -6.81 -13.51
N ALA A 175 -14.92 -6.59 -12.26
CA ALA A 175 -15.84 -6.39 -11.14
C ALA A 175 -16.75 -5.16 -11.37
N THR A 176 -16.19 -4.06 -11.86
CA THR A 176 -16.93 -2.81 -12.08
C THR A 176 -17.85 -2.89 -13.30
N THR A 177 -17.39 -3.46 -14.41
CA THR A 177 -18.25 -3.65 -15.60
C THR A 177 -19.35 -4.66 -15.33
N MET A 178 -19.08 -5.72 -14.56
CA MET A 178 -20.11 -6.68 -14.14
C MET A 178 -21.12 -6.03 -13.18
N ALA A 179 -20.70 -5.12 -12.29
CA ALA A 179 -21.61 -4.33 -11.48
C ALA A 179 -22.53 -3.44 -12.34
N ILE A 180 -21.99 -2.77 -13.36
CA ILE A 180 -22.80 -1.99 -14.31
C ILE A 180 -23.77 -2.87 -15.09
N ASP A 181 -23.33 -4.03 -15.57
CA ASP A 181 -24.18 -4.98 -16.30
C ASP A 181 -25.31 -5.59 -15.44
N LEU A 182 -25.08 -5.72 -14.13
CA LEU A 182 -26.10 -6.11 -13.15
C LEU A 182 -27.03 -4.96 -12.75
N GLY A 183 -26.80 -3.75 -13.28
CA GLY A 183 -27.57 -2.54 -12.97
C GLY A 183 -27.30 -1.98 -11.57
N LEU A 184 -26.17 -2.33 -10.94
CA LEU A 184 -25.79 -1.79 -9.62
C LEU A 184 -25.57 -0.26 -9.70
N ASP A 185 -25.31 0.29 -10.90
CA ASP A 185 -25.16 1.70 -11.26
C ASP A 185 -26.48 2.41 -11.64
N ARG A 186 -27.59 1.67 -11.73
CA ARG A 186 -28.84 2.08 -12.40
C ARG A 186 -30.03 2.23 -11.47
N VAL A 187 -29.79 2.49 -10.20
CA VAL A 187 -30.77 3.19 -9.36
C VAL A 187 -31.00 4.58 -10.00
N ASN A 188 -32.07 4.67 -10.80
CA ASN A 188 -32.47 5.75 -11.71
C ASN A 188 -31.51 6.11 -12.87
N MET A 189 -31.63 5.31 -13.94
CA MET A 189 -31.57 5.62 -15.39
C MET A 189 -30.35 6.30 -16.06
N LEU A 190 -30.07 5.77 -17.28
CA LEU A 190 -29.47 6.35 -18.50
C LEU A 190 -28.21 7.25 -18.40
N GLU A 191 -27.03 6.61 -18.40
CA GLU A 191 -26.03 6.69 -19.50
C GLU A 191 -24.99 5.56 -19.34
N PRO A 192 -24.21 5.17 -20.38
CA PRO A 192 -23.31 4.01 -20.31
C PRO A 192 -21.81 4.34 -20.08
N ALA A 193 -21.12 3.37 -19.46
CA ALA A 193 -19.67 3.14 -19.40
C ALA A 193 -18.82 3.98 -18.40
N VAL A 194 -18.43 3.34 -17.29
CA VAL A 194 -17.35 3.75 -16.36
C VAL A 194 -16.53 2.50 -15.99
N THR A 195 -15.21 2.51 -16.18
CA THR A 195 -14.36 1.30 -16.09
C THR A 195 -13.29 1.37 -14.98
N ALA A 196 -13.64 0.99 -13.74
CA ALA A 196 -12.82 0.79 -12.50
C ALA A 196 -11.63 1.72 -12.11
N ARG A 197 -11.48 1.86 -10.79
CA ARG A 197 -10.46 2.71 -10.13
C ARG A 197 -9.11 2.00 -10.03
N ASP A 198 -8.06 2.64 -10.55
CA ASP A 198 -6.67 2.22 -10.38
C ASP A 198 -5.99 3.03 -9.26
N ASN A 199 -5.91 2.52 -8.03
CA ASN A 199 -5.33 3.29 -6.91
C ASN A 199 -3.79 3.50 -7.03
N LEU A 200 -3.13 2.80 -7.96
CA LEU A 200 -1.73 3.03 -8.34
C LEU A 200 -1.55 3.99 -9.54
N SER A 201 -2.65 4.42 -10.18
CA SER A 201 -2.63 5.27 -11.39
C SER A 201 -1.71 6.48 -11.28
N ILE A 202 -1.83 7.24 -10.19
CA ILE A 202 -1.08 8.46 -9.89
C ILE A 202 0.43 8.19 -9.86
N ILE A 203 0.88 7.14 -9.15
CA ILE A 203 2.29 6.78 -9.02
C ILE A 203 2.85 6.28 -10.38
N LEU A 204 2.01 5.58 -11.16
CA LEU A 204 2.34 5.04 -12.48
C LEU A 204 2.15 6.06 -13.62
N ARG A 205 1.70 7.29 -13.31
CA ARG A 205 1.29 8.34 -14.27
C ARG A 205 0.39 7.79 -15.38
N ARG A 206 -0.62 7.01 -14.98
CA ARG A 206 -1.64 6.45 -15.89
C ARG A 206 -2.91 7.29 -15.80
N PRO A 207 -3.40 7.89 -16.89
CA PRO A 207 -4.65 8.63 -16.86
C PRO A 207 -5.80 7.77 -16.31
N ASN A 208 -6.49 8.28 -15.29
CA ASN A 208 -7.65 7.61 -14.73
C ASN A 208 -8.78 7.55 -15.78
N THR A 209 -9.21 6.34 -16.14
CA THR A 209 -10.30 6.12 -17.11
C THR A 209 -11.69 6.16 -16.48
N THR A 210 -11.79 6.33 -15.15
CA THR A 210 -13.07 6.52 -14.44
C THR A 210 -13.31 7.98 -14.04
N PRO A 211 -14.25 8.70 -14.68
CA PRO A 211 -14.76 9.92 -14.09
C PRO A 211 -15.54 9.57 -12.82
N TRP A 212 -15.34 10.37 -11.76
CA TRP A 212 -16.24 10.35 -10.61
C TRP A 212 -17.59 10.93 -11.04
N THR A 213 -18.69 10.21 -10.82
CA THR A 213 -20.04 10.63 -11.20
C THR A 213 -20.83 11.09 -9.98
N VAL A 214 -21.81 11.98 -10.17
CA VAL A 214 -22.69 12.46 -9.09
C VAL A 214 -23.42 11.31 -8.38
N LYS A 215 -23.74 10.23 -9.11
CA LYS A 215 -24.32 9.01 -8.53
C LYS A 215 -23.46 8.34 -7.46
N LEU A 216 -22.13 8.46 -7.53
CA LEU A 216 -21.25 7.97 -6.46
C LEU A 216 -21.33 8.84 -5.20
N ASP A 217 -21.69 10.12 -5.33
CA ASP A 217 -21.98 10.99 -4.18
C ASP A 217 -23.33 10.62 -3.55
N ASP A 218 -24.34 10.31 -4.36
CA ASP A 218 -25.63 9.79 -3.89
C ASP A 218 -25.44 8.48 -3.11
N TYR A 219 -24.65 7.52 -3.65
CA TYR A 219 -24.38 6.25 -2.95
C TYR A 219 -23.57 6.41 -1.67
N LEU A 220 -22.65 7.39 -1.60
CA LEU A 220 -21.95 7.71 -0.36
C LEU A 220 -22.87 8.38 0.66
N ALA A 221 -23.79 9.24 0.22
CA ALA A 221 -24.78 9.87 1.08
C ALA A 221 -25.75 8.82 1.66
N ASP A 222 -26.27 7.91 0.82
CA ASP A 222 -27.11 6.79 1.23
C ASP A 222 -26.38 5.88 2.24
N LEU A 223 -25.13 5.48 1.96
CA LEU A 223 -24.32 4.66 2.86
C LEU A 223 -24.09 5.36 4.21
N HIS A 224 -23.74 6.65 4.17
CA HIS A 224 -23.50 7.46 5.36
C HIS A 224 -24.78 7.72 6.17
N GLN A 225 -25.94 7.79 5.53
CA GLN A 225 -27.23 7.97 6.20
C GLN A 225 -27.75 6.67 6.81
N LEU A 226 -27.57 5.53 6.12
CA LEU A 226 -28.14 4.24 6.53
C LEU A 226 -27.33 3.52 7.62
N GLN A 227 -26.00 3.66 7.64
CA GLN A 227 -25.10 3.05 8.65
C GLN A 227 -25.47 1.60 9.01
N ILE A 228 -25.63 0.74 7.99
CA ILE A 228 -26.13 -0.64 8.17
C ILE A 228 -25.07 -1.51 8.86
N ALA A 229 -23.79 -1.20 8.68
CA ALA A 229 -22.68 -1.82 9.38
C ALA A 229 -21.84 -0.78 10.12
N ASP A 230 -21.29 -1.15 11.28
CA ASP A 230 -20.40 -0.33 12.13
C ASP A 230 -19.11 0.16 11.43
N THR A 231 -18.89 -0.25 10.18
CA THR A 231 -17.74 0.13 9.34
C THR A 231 -18.10 1.12 8.22
N ASP A 232 -19.36 1.54 8.12
CA ASP A 232 -19.85 2.38 7.01
C ASP A 232 -19.33 3.82 7.10
N GLU A 233 -19.28 4.44 8.28
CA GLU A 233 -18.59 5.72 8.49
C GLU A 233 -17.09 5.63 8.09
N PHE A 234 -16.40 4.58 8.51
CA PHE A 234 -15.00 4.36 8.14
C PHE A 234 -14.84 4.22 6.61
N LEU A 235 -15.72 3.45 5.96
CA LEU A 235 -15.70 3.25 4.51
C LEU A 235 -15.93 4.56 3.75
N CYS A 236 -16.90 5.38 4.18
CA CYS A 236 -17.18 6.67 3.57
C CYS A 236 -15.96 7.59 3.62
N ARG A 237 -15.30 7.69 4.78
CA ARG A 237 -14.09 8.51 4.96
C ARG A 237 -12.89 7.96 4.18
N HIS A 238 -12.73 6.63 4.15
CA HIS A 238 -11.67 5.98 3.37
C HIS A 238 -11.82 6.26 1.86
N ILE A 239 -13.03 6.11 1.32
CA ILE A 239 -13.35 6.46 -0.07
C ILE A 239 -13.12 7.94 -0.35
N ALA A 240 -13.40 8.83 0.62
CA ALA A 240 -13.20 10.27 0.47
C ALA A 240 -11.71 10.66 0.39
N THR A 241 -10.82 10.03 1.18
CA THR A 241 -9.36 10.23 1.01
C THR A 241 -8.85 9.74 -0.34
N GLU A 242 -9.35 8.59 -0.82
CA GLU A 242 -9.01 8.11 -2.17
C GLU A 242 -9.54 9.04 -3.26
N ARG A 243 -10.77 9.55 -3.13
CA ARG A 243 -11.34 10.54 -4.06
C ARG A 243 -10.50 11.82 -4.10
N LEU A 244 -10.06 12.33 -2.95
CA LEU A 244 -9.26 13.55 -2.89
C LEU A 244 -7.93 13.38 -3.65
N CYS A 245 -7.23 12.24 -3.50
CA CYS A 245 -6.05 11.93 -4.30
C CYS A 245 -6.33 11.97 -5.82
N HIS A 246 -7.46 11.42 -6.26
CA HIS A 246 -7.83 11.40 -7.70
C HIS A 246 -8.29 12.78 -8.22
N ASP A 247 -8.95 13.60 -7.39
CA ASP A 247 -9.25 15.00 -7.74
C ASP A 247 -7.95 15.81 -7.89
N ILE A 248 -6.98 15.62 -7.00
CA ILE A 248 -5.66 16.26 -7.08
C ILE A 248 -4.94 15.88 -8.37
N ASP A 249 -4.87 14.59 -8.71
CA ASP A 249 -4.27 14.11 -9.96
C ASP A 249 -4.93 14.75 -11.20
N ARG A 250 -6.26 14.81 -11.23
CA ARG A 250 -7.02 15.39 -12.34
C ARG A 250 -6.77 16.88 -12.52
N GLU A 251 -6.84 17.66 -11.44
CA GLU A 251 -6.76 19.13 -11.53
C GLU A 251 -5.33 19.66 -11.63
N LEU A 252 -4.34 18.97 -11.05
CA LEU A 252 -2.92 19.31 -11.15
C LEU A 252 -2.22 18.65 -12.35
N PHE A 253 -2.92 17.81 -13.11
CA PHE A 253 -2.42 17.04 -14.25
C PHE A 253 -1.25 16.10 -13.89
N LEU A 254 -1.27 15.50 -12.69
CA LEU A 254 -0.15 14.68 -12.21
C LEU A 254 0.14 13.48 -13.12
N SER A 255 -0.86 12.95 -13.84
CA SER A 255 -0.72 11.84 -14.80
C SER A 255 -0.73 12.25 -16.28
N ASP A 256 -0.58 13.53 -16.63
CA ASP A 256 -0.53 14.00 -18.04
C ASP A 256 0.80 14.74 -18.35
N PRO A 257 1.74 14.12 -19.09
CA PRO A 257 3.03 14.71 -19.37
C PRO A 257 2.99 15.89 -20.37
N ALA A 258 1.88 16.11 -21.07
CA ALA A 258 1.71 17.22 -21.99
C ALA A 258 1.19 18.50 -21.32
N ARG A 259 0.75 18.41 -20.06
CA ARG A 259 0.15 19.51 -19.30
C ARG A 259 0.93 19.75 -18.00
N SER A 260 0.90 20.98 -17.53
CA SER A 260 1.53 21.35 -16.26
C SER A 260 0.85 22.60 -15.71
N VAL A 261 0.58 22.62 -14.41
CA VAL A 261 0.02 23.80 -13.75
C VAL A 261 1.15 24.69 -13.21
N PRO A 262 1.23 25.98 -13.58
CA PRO A 262 2.26 26.89 -13.07
C PRO A 262 1.99 27.29 -11.62
N LEU A 263 2.98 27.13 -10.74
CA LEU A 263 2.91 27.46 -9.31
C LEU A 263 2.67 28.94 -8.99
N TRP A 264 2.91 29.83 -9.97
CA TRP A 264 2.71 31.28 -9.84
C TRP A 264 1.31 31.73 -10.31
N ASP A 265 0.46 30.86 -10.84
CA ASP A 265 -0.94 31.20 -11.13
C ASP A 265 -1.74 31.22 -9.82
N PRO A 266 -2.39 32.35 -9.47
CA PRO A 266 -3.26 32.43 -8.28
C PRO A 266 -4.37 31.35 -8.24
N LYS A 267 -4.82 30.85 -9.40
CA LYS A 267 -5.81 29.75 -9.46
C LYS A 267 -5.27 28.46 -8.86
N THR A 268 -3.99 28.16 -9.11
CA THR A 268 -3.29 27.00 -8.57
C THR A 268 -3.21 27.10 -7.05
N LEU A 269 -2.80 28.25 -6.53
CA LEU A 269 -2.69 28.47 -5.09
C LEU A 269 -4.07 28.34 -4.40
N ALA A 270 -5.11 28.97 -4.95
CA ALA A 270 -6.48 28.84 -4.43
C ALA A 270 -7.01 27.40 -4.50
N MET A 271 -6.66 26.64 -5.54
CA MET A 271 -7.03 25.23 -5.67
C MET A 271 -6.33 24.36 -4.61
N LEU A 272 -5.05 24.64 -4.30
CA LEU A 272 -4.31 23.96 -3.23
C LEU A 272 -4.91 24.25 -1.85
N GLU A 273 -5.34 25.50 -1.59
CA GLU A 273 -6.08 25.86 -0.38
C GLU A 273 -7.41 25.08 -0.27
N VAL A 274 -8.16 24.93 -1.36
CA VAL A 274 -9.38 24.10 -1.41
C VAL A 274 -9.07 22.62 -1.12
N PHE A 275 -7.98 22.08 -1.64
CA PHE A 275 -7.57 20.70 -1.32
C PHE A 275 -7.14 20.54 0.14
N GLN A 276 -6.41 21.51 0.71
CA GLN A 276 -6.06 21.52 2.13
C GLN A 276 -7.30 21.56 3.02
N ALA A 277 -8.26 22.44 2.74
CA ALA A 277 -9.53 22.52 3.48
C ALA A 277 -10.37 21.23 3.37
N ARG A 278 -10.38 20.58 2.20
CA ARG A 278 -10.99 19.24 2.01
C ARG A 278 -10.22 18.10 2.69
N ASN A 279 -8.99 18.35 3.13
CA ASN A 279 -8.13 17.39 3.82
C ASN A 279 -8.05 17.65 5.33
N ASP A 280 -8.76 18.64 5.86
CA ASP A 280 -8.83 18.94 7.30
C ASP A 280 -10.05 18.24 7.93
N TRP A 281 -9.84 16.98 8.35
CA TRP A 281 -10.89 16.11 8.90
C TRP A 281 -10.86 16.09 10.42
N THR A 282 -11.96 16.44 11.07
CA THR A 282 -12.15 16.17 12.50
C THR A 282 -12.44 14.69 12.74
N PHE A 283 -11.54 13.99 13.42
CA PHE A 283 -11.76 12.59 13.79
C PHE A 283 -12.91 12.46 14.80
N SER A 284 -13.87 11.58 14.50
CA SER A 284 -14.90 11.17 15.47
C SER A 284 -14.27 10.28 16.54
N ASN A 285 -14.55 10.59 17.81
CA ASN A 285 -14.13 9.79 18.97
C ASN A 285 -14.75 8.37 19.00
N GLN A 286 -15.71 8.07 18.12
CA GLN A 286 -16.39 6.77 18.06
C GLN A 286 -15.63 5.73 17.23
N MET A 287 -14.69 6.15 16.36
CA MET A 287 -14.04 5.25 15.40
C MET A 287 -12.78 4.59 15.98
N GLN A 288 -12.46 3.36 15.57
CA GLN A 288 -11.35 2.59 16.15
C GLN A 288 -9.98 3.22 15.85
N SER A 289 -8.99 3.01 16.73
CA SER A 289 -7.64 3.57 16.56
C SER A 289 -6.99 3.19 15.23
N LEU A 290 -7.10 1.91 14.82
CA LEU A 290 -6.61 1.43 13.52
C LEU A 290 -7.30 2.14 12.35
N GLN A 291 -8.64 2.25 12.36
CA GLN A 291 -9.39 2.96 11.33
C GLN A 291 -8.96 4.43 11.22
N ASN A 292 -8.78 5.11 12.36
CA ASN A 292 -8.27 6.48 12.41
C ASN A 292 -6.85 6.60 11.82
N ALA A 293 -5.98 5.61 12.06
CA ALA A 293 -4.66 5.56 11.44
C ALA A 293 -4.74 5.39 9.91
N LEU A 294 -5.61 4.50 9.41
CA LEU A 294 -5.78 4.31 7.96
C LEU A 294 -6.35 5.54 7.24
N ILE A 295 -7.22 6.33 7.90
CA ILE A 295 -7.65 7.64 7.36
C ILE A 295 -6.49 8.64 7.37
N ARG A 296 -5.73 8.75 8.48
CA ARG A 296 -4.54 9.63 8.53
C ARG A 296 -3.56 9.33 7.40
N PHE A 297 -3.31 8.05 7.12
CA PHE A 297 -2.48 7.62 5.99
C PHE A 297 -2.99 8.18 4.65
N GLY A 298 -4.31 8.12 4.39
CA GLY A 298 -4.94 8.70 3.20
C GLY A 298 -4.89 10.23 3.15
N MET A 299 -5.01 10.91 4.30
CA MET A 299 -4.86 12.37 4.40
C MET A 299 -3.41 12.81 4.11
N PHE A 300 -2.42 12.09 4.65
CA PHE A 300 -1.01 12.35 4.37
C PHE A 300 -0.67 12.06 2.89
N ALA A 301 -1.21 11.00 2.30
CA ALA A 301 -1.09 10.75 0.86
C ALA A 301 -1.68 11.89 0.01
N SER A 302 -2.89 12.36 0.35
CA SER A 302 -3.52 13.50 -0.32
C SER A 302 -2.67 14.77 -0.22
N SER A 303 -2.11 15.06 0.97
CA SER A 303 -1.20 16.18 1.18
C SER A 303 0.09 16.04 0.38
N LEU A 304 0.67 14.84 0.31
CA LEU A 304 1.89 14.57 -0.46
C LEU A 304 1.67 14.89 -1.95
N TYR A 305 0.58 14.38 -2.54
CA TYR A 305 0.25 14.63 -3.95
C TYR A 305 -0.12 16.09 -4.23
N SER A 306 -0.87 16.76 -3.35
CA SER A 306 -1.27 18.16 -3.59
C SER A 306 -0.07 19.10 -3.64
N HIS A 307 0.94 18.86 -2.80
CA HIS A 307 2.13 19.70 -2.78
C HIS A 307 3.20 19.30 -3.80
N GLU A 308 3.14 18.07 -4.35
CA GLU A 308 4.12 17.51 -5.31
C GLU A 308 4.46 18.42 -6.48
N VAL A 309 3.49 19.21 -6.95
CA VAL A 309 3.67 20.21 -8.01
C VAL A 309 4.84 21.19 -7.74
N THR A 310 5.23 21.41 -6.48
CA THR A 310 6.43 22.21 -6.13
C THR A 310 7.77 21.58 -6.54
N LEU A 311 7.78 20.27 -6.88
CA LEU A 311 8.95 19.53 -7.35
C LEU A 311 9.00 19.45 -8.89
N HIS A 312 7.98 19.96 -9.58
CA HIS A 312 7.88 19.88 -11.03
C HIS A 312 8.47 21.12 -11.71
N VAL A 313 9.53 20.90 -12.51
CA VAL A 313 10.24 21.95 -13.27
C VAL A 313 10.57 21.39 -14.66
N ASN A 314 10.43 22.21 -15.71
CA ASN A 314 10.78 21.86 -17.09
C ASN A 314 10.16 20.54 -17.60
N HIS A 315 8.90 20.27 -17.25
CA HIS A 315 8.16 19.04 -17.63
C HIS A 315 8.81 17.72 -17.15
N ASN A 316 9.54 17.73 -16.03
CA ASN A 316 10.15 16.55 -15.40
C ASN A 316 9.15 15.55 -14.77
N ILE A 317 7.86 15.64 -15.05
CA ILE A 317 6.80 14.85 -14.40
C ILE A 317 6.96 13.33 -14.60
N GLU A 318 7.47 12.90 -15.75
CA GLU A 318 7.84 11.49 -16.02
C GLU A 318 8.99 10.99 -15.12
N GLU A 319 9.76 11.85 -14.46
CA GLU A 319 10.76 11.45 -13.45
C GLU A 319 10.14 11.06 -12.10
N PHE A 320 8.84 11.34 -11.91
CA PHE A 320 8.03 10.97 -10.74
C PHE A 320 7.11 9.78 -11.04
N LYS A 321 7.37 9.08 -12.15
CA LYS A 321 6.68 7.89 -12.63
C LYS A 321 7.38 6.62 -12.18
N ALA A 322 6.59 5.67 -11.70
CA ALA A 322 6.97 4.27 -11.62
C ALA A 322 6.88 3.61 -13.02
N PRO A 323 7.91 2.86 -13.49
CA PRO A 323 9.11 2.48 -12.75
C PRO A 323 10.20 3.56 -12.65
N PHE A 324 10.65 3.87 -11.44
CA PHE A 324 11.73 4.83 -11.20
C PHE A 324 13.09 4.28 -11.64
N SER A 325 14.01 5.16 -12.01
CA SER A 325 15.36 4.80 -12.46
C SER A 325 16.41 5.47 -11.59
N ALA A 326 17.61 4.89 -11.57
CA ALA A 326 18.77 5.55 -10.95
C ALA A 326 19.09 6.91 -11.58
N LYS A 327 18.58 7.20 -12.80
CA LYS A 327 18.62 8.52 -13.43
C LYS A 327 17.58 9.47 -12.81
N SER A 328 16.32 9.07 -12.68
CA SER A 328 15.26 9.95 -12.13
C SER A 328 15.43 10.27 -10.63
N LEU A 329 16.17 9.43 -9.89
CA LEU A 329 16.61 9.74 -8.51
C LEU A 329 17.79 10.73 -8.44
N LYS A 330 18.51 10.94 -9.55
CA LYS A 330 19.63 11.92 -9.62
C LYS A 330 19.17 13.32 -10.01
N THR A 331 17.92 13.54 -10.39
CA THR A 331 17.43 14.89 -10.74
C THR A 331 17.02 15.66 -9.49
N TYR A 332 17.55 16.87 -9.35
CA TYR A 332 17.46 17.71 -8.14
C TYR A 332 17.03 19.16 -8.39
N ASN A 333 16.71 19.53 -9.63
CA ASN A 333 16.36 20.90 -9.98
C ASN A 333 14.88 21.20 -9.68
N PHE A 334 14.56 21.54 -8.42
CA PHE A 334 13.21 21.93 -8.00
C PHE A 334 12.91 23.43 -8.10
N PHE A 335 13.90 24.25 -8.44
CA PHE A 335 13.70 25.69 -8.63
C PHE A 335 13.99 26.09 -10.08
N GLY A 336 13.11 26.93 -10.62
CA GLY A 336 13.35 27.63 -11.88
C GLY A 336 14.36 28.78 -11.72
N THR A 337 14.57 29.51 -12.82
CA THR A 337 15.51 30.64 -12.94
C THR A 337 15.32 31.80 -11.95
N HIS A 338 14.19 31.84 -11.23
CA HIS A 338 13.84 32.92 -10.30
C HIS A 338 14.00 32.55 -8.81
N GLY A 339 14.49 31.34 -8.51
CA GLY A 339 14.69 30.86 -7.13
C GLY A 339 13.39 30.54 -6.38
N PRO A 340 13.48 30.05 -5.12
CA PRO A 340 12.32 29.67 -4.32
C PRO A 340 11.49 30.88 -3.85
N THR A 341 10.17 30.80 -4.01
CA THR A 341 9.24 31.72 -3.31
C THR A 341 8.86 31.17 -1.93
N LYS A 342 8.31 32.02 -1.05
CA LYS A 342 7.80 31.60 0.27
C LYS A 342 6.80 30.44 0.17
N SER A 343 5.93 30.46 -0.84
CA SER A 343 4.97 29.39 -1.07
C SER A 343 5.67 28.07 -1.40
N HIS A 344 6.69 28.06 -2.28
CA HIS A 344 7.45 26.85 -2.60
C HIS A 344 8.09 26.24 -1.35
N ILE A 345 8.68 27.07 -0.48
CA ILE A 345 9.30 26.62 0.78
C ILE A 345 8.23 25.98 1.70
N SER A 346 7.07 26.62 1.86
CA SER A 346 5.96 26.07 2.65
C SER A 346 5.44 24.75 2.08
N MET A 347 5.31 24.63 0.76
CA MET A 347 4.89 23.38 0.10
C MET A 347 5.93 22.27 0.28
N LEU A 348 7.23 22.60 0.23
CA LEU A 348 8.32 21.65 0.43
C LEU A 348 8.36 21.12 1.88
N HIS A 349 8.12 21.98 2.88
CA HIS A 349 7.92 21.51 4.26
C HIS A 349 6.67 20.64 4.39
N ASN A 350 5.54 21.01 3.76
CA ASN A 350 4.33 20.20 3.77
C ASN A 350 4.54 18.81 3.15
N ILE A 351 5.38 18.68 2.11
CA ILE A 351 5.80 17.39 1.55
C ILE A 351 6.55 16.56 2.58
N VAL A 352 7.54 17.13 3.29
CA VAL A 352 8.32 16.40 4.30
C VAL A 352 7.42 15.94 5.45
N VAL A 353 6.57 16.83 5.97
CA VAL A 353 5.59 16.51 7.02
C VAL A 353 4.60 15.43 6.56
N ALA A 354 4.11 15.50 5.32
CA ALA A 354 3.22 14.49 4.76
C ALA A 354 3.93 13.13 4.57
N ALA A 355 5.17 13.12 4.08
CA ALA A 355 5.96 11.91 3.93
C ALA A 355 6.25 11.26 5.29
N HIS A 356 6.69 12.02 6.29
CA HIS A 356 6.87 11.51 7.66
C HIS A 356 5.56 10.99 8.24
N GLY A 357 4.47 11.75 8.17
CA GLY A 357 3.17 11.35 8.69
C GLY A 357 2.67 10.04 8.05
N LEU A 358 2.85 9.88 6.74
CA LEU A 358 2.51 8.65 6.00
C LEU A 358 3.37 7.47 6.47
N LEU A 359 4.69 7.65 6.56
CA LEU A 359 5.64 6.61 6.96
C LEU A 359 5.48 6.20 8.42
N ASP A 360 5.41 7.16 9.36
CA ASP A 360 5.20 6.92 10.78
C ASP A 360 3.84 6.24 11.04
N THR A 361 2.78 6.65 10.32
CA THR A 361 1.46 6.01 10.42
C THR A 361 1.49 4.55 9.95
N PHE A 362 2.23 4.23 8.88
CA PHE A 362 2.37 2.85 8.41
C PHE A 362 3.25 2.02 9.33
N LEU A 363 4.39 2.57 9.78
CA LEU A 363 5.34 1.91 10.67
C LEU A 363 4.80 1.67 12.08
N GLY A 364 3.79 2.45 12.52
CA GLY A 364 3.05 2.22 13.75
C GLY A 364 2.07 1.02 13.71
N LEU A 365 1.90 0.37 12.55
CA LEU A 365 1.05 -0.82 12.42
C LEU A 365 1.81 -2.11 12.79
N SER A 366 1.10 -3.13 13.27
CA SER A 366 1.71 -4.46 13.42
C SER A 366 1.99 -5.10 12.06
N VAL A 367 2.99 -5.97 11.98
CA VAL A 367 3.30 -6.75 10.75
C VAL A 367 2.08 -7.58 10.31
N SER A 368 1.26 -8.05 11.25
CA SER A 368 -0.02 -8.72 10.97
C SER A 368 -1.01 -7.78 10.29
N ASP A 369 -1.11 -6.53 10.76
CA ASP A 369 -2.02 -5.55 10.20
C ASP A 369 -1.57 -5.10 8.81
N MET A 370 -0.28 -4.85 8.62
CA MET A 370 0.33 -4.52 7.33
C MET A 370 -0.04 -5.55 6.26
N LEU A 371 0.14 -6.85 6.54
CA LEU A 371 -0.18 -7.92 5.58
C LEU A 371 -1.66 -8.03 5.22
N ALA A 372 -2.55 -7.56 6.09
CA ALA A 372 -3.99 -7.54 5.86
C ALA A 372 -4.48 -6.23 5.18
N LEU A 373 -3.59 -5.28 4.86
CA LEU A 373 -3.92 -4.11 4.04
C LEU A 373 -3.93 -4.47 2.54
N PRO A 374 -4.84 -3.88 1.73
CA PRO A 374 -4.75 -3.91 0.27
C PRO A 374 -3.41 -3.36 -0.24
N PRO A 375 -2.47 -4.18 -0.76
CA PRO A 375 -1.08 -3.77 -0.95
C PRO A 375 -0.88 -2.61 -1.93
N HIS A 376 -1.76 -2.53 -2.92
CA HIS A 376 -1.76 -1.51 -3.98
C HIS A 376 -2.26 -0.13 -3.50
N ILE A 377 -2.94 -0.03 -2.35
CA ILE A 377 -3.36 1.25 -1.74
C ILE A 377 -2.23 1.82 -0.85
N TYR A 378 -1.58 0.95 -0.06
CA TYR A 378 -0.64 1.36 0.98
C TYR A 378 0.82 1.21 0.56
N GLY A 379 1.22 0.05 0.06
CA GLY A 379 2.63 -0.27 -0.17
C GLY A 379 3.31 0.62 -1.21
N GLY A 380 2.62 0.89 -2.33
CA GLY A 380 3.11 1.81 -3.36
C GLY A 380 3.32 3.23 -2.81
N ARG A 381 2.45 3.70 -1.92
CA ARG A 381 2.53 5.04 -1.32
C ARG A 381 3.64 5.17 -0.28
N VAL A 382 3.91 4.12 0.50
CA VAL A 382 5.08 4.04 1.40
C VAL A 382 6.38 4.14 0.60
N ILE A 383 6.51 3.34 -0.46
CA ILE A 383 7.66 3.39 -1.37
C ILE A 383 7.77 4.80 -2.00
N TYR A 384 6.66 5.40 -2.42
CA TYR A 384 6.64 6.72 -3.02
C TYR A 384 7.10 7.84 -2.06
N ALA A 385 6.66 7.81 -0.80
CA ALA A 385 7.12 8.76 0.22
C ALA A 385 8.65 8.68 0.43
N VAL A 386 9.22 7.46 0.47
CA VAL A 386 10.69 7.27 0.51
C VAL A 386 11.37 7.87 -0.73
N ILE A 387 10.80 7.68 -1.93
CA ILE A 387 11.34 8.24 -3.18
C ILE A 387 11.34 9.76 -3.18
N ILE A 388 10.27 10.39 -2.67
CA ILE A 388 10.20 11.84 -2.52
C ILE A 388 11.26 12.34 -1.52
N LEU A 389 11.43 11.68 -0.37
CA LEU A 389 12.49 12.03 0.59
C LEU A 389 13.90 11.85 -0.01
N ILE A 390 14.15 10.80 -0.80
CA ILE A 390 15.42 10.60 -1.53
C ILE A 390 15.67 11.75 -2.52
N LYS A 391 14.65 12.16 -3.28
CA LYS A 391 14.74 13.28 -4.24
C LYS A 391 15.04 14.61 -3.52
N ILE A 392 14.37 14.88 -2.39
CA ILE A 392 14.61 16.08 -1.57
C ILE A 392 16.04 16.05 -0.97
N HIS A 393 16.47 14.92 -0.39
CA HIS A 393 17.84 14.75 0.11
C HIS A 393 18.88 14.99 -0.98
N THR A 394 18.63 14.49 -2.20
CA THR A 394 19.52 14.69 -3.35
C THR A 394 19.62 16.16 -3.74
N ALA A 395 18.55 16.95 -3.63
CA ALA A 395 18.61 18.39 -3.90
C ALA A 395 19.21 19.23 -2.77
N ILE A 396 19.06 18.81 -1.50
CA ILE A 396 19.78 19.45 -0.39
C ILE A 396 21.28 19.17 -0.52
N THR A 397 21.70 17.94 -0.76
CA THR A 397 23.13 17.58 -0.78
C THR A 397 23.91 18.06 -2.00
N MET A 398 23.25 18.37 -3.14
CA MET A 398 23.93 18.85 -4.34
C MET A 398 24.15 20.38 -4.33
N PRO A 399 25.37 20.87 -4.61
CA PRO A 399 25.66 22.31 -4.60
C PRO A 399 24.96 23.03 -5.75
N GLY A 400 24.47 24.25 -5.46
CA GLY A 400 23.85 25.14 -6.45
C GLY A 400 22.32 25.14 -6.48
N THR A 401 21.64 24.26 -5.74
CA THR A 401 20.17 24.27 -5.64
C THR A 401 19.65 25.38 -4.73
N GLY A 402 20.35 25.71 -3.65
CA GLY A 402 19.82 26.57 -2.59
C GLY A 402 18.80 25.88 -1.67
N CYS A 403 18.49 24.59 -1.84
CA CYS A 403 17.65 23.84 -0.89
C CYS A 403 18.23 23.83 0.54
N GLN A 404 19.57 23.86 0.63
CA GLN A 404 20.37 23.80 1.87
C GLN A 404 20.01 24.88 2.90
N SER A 405 19.49 26.03 2.50
CA SER A 405 19.10 27.11 3.43
C SER A 405 17.69 26.96 4.01
N PHE A 406 16.93 25.92 3.63
CA PHE A 406 15.51 25.79 3.99
C PHE A 406 15.16 24.48 4.69
N ILE A 407 15.88 23.38 4.41
CA ILE A 407 15.65 22.07 5.03
C ILE A 407 17.00 21.44 5.35
N CYS A 408 17.19 21.00 6.60
CA CYS A 408 18.39 20.27 7.01
C CYS A 408 18.32 18.81 6.53
N SER A 409 19.47 18.20 6.23
CA SER A 409 19.51 16.83 5.68
C SER A 409 19.03 15.80 6.71
N GLU A 410 19.32 16.09 7.98
CA GLU A 410 19.00 15.32 9.17
C GLU A 410 17.50 15.27 9.43
N ASP A 411 16.79 16.38 9.17
CA ASP A 411 15.33 16.50 9.37
C ASP A 411 14.57 15.46 8.52
N LEU A 412 15.11 15.06 7.36
CA LEU A 412 14.46 14.07 6.50
C LEU A 412 14.37 12.68 7.14
N ARG A 413 15.20 12.37 8.15
CA ARG A 413 15.25 11.07 8.88
C ARG A 413 15.38 9.85 7.96
N LEU A 414 15.91 10.03 6.75
CA LEU A 414 15.83 9.08 5.65
C LEU A 414 16.57 7.75 5.94
N GLU A 415 17.71 7.79 6.62
CA GLU A 415 18.43 6.58 7.06
C GLU A 415 17.58 5.74 8.02
N VAL A 416 16.97 6.38 9.03
CA VAL A 416 16.08 5.73 10.01
C VAL A 416 14.90 5.06 9.31
N TYR A 417 14.29 5.72 8.32
CA TYR A 417 13.20 5.13 7.55
C TYR A 417 13.65 3.95 6.68
N LEU A 418 14.79 4.06 5.99
CA LEU A 418 15.31 2.98 5.13
C LEU A 418 15.72 1.74 5.94
N GLU A 419 16.41 1.92 7.08
CA GLU A 419 16.78 0.83 7.99
C GLU A 419 15.54 0.16 8.60
N THR A 420 14.57 0.96 9.08
CA THR A 420 13.35 0.44 9.69
C THR A 420 12.48 -0.30 8.67
N LEU A 421 12.28 0.27 7.47
CA LEU A 421 11.51 -0.37 6.40
C LEU A 421 12.19 -1.63 5.86
N GLU A 422 13.52 -1.74 5.88
CA GLU A 422 14.21 -2.99 5.55
C GLU A 422 13.96 -4.07 6.62
N CYS A 423 13.95 -3.69 7.90
CA CYS A 423 13.58 -4.60 8.98
C CYS A 423 12.13 -5.11 8.82
N ILE A 424 11.21 -4.19 8.52
CA ILE A 424 9.81 -4.52 8.18
C ILE A 424 9.73 -5.40 6.93
N SER A 425 10.49 -5.12 5.87
CA SER A 425 10.54 -5.96 4.66
C SER A 425 10.92 -7.41 5.00
N ARG A 426 11.95 -7.60 5.83
CA ARG A 426 12.36 -8.94 6.30
C ARG A 426 11.27 -9.62 7.13
N ALA A 427 10.61 -8.89 8.02
CA ALA A 427 9.52 -9.43 8.85
C ALA A 427 8.27 -9.80 8.03
N LEU A 428 7.91 -8.99 7.02
CA LEU A 428 6.82 -9.26 6.09
C LEU A 428 7.09 -10.53 5.27
N LEU A 429 8.30 -10.68 4.71
CA LEU A 429 8.70 -11.87 3.94
C LEU A 429 8.73 -13.13 4.81
N ALA A 430 9.25 -13.05 6.04
CA ALA A 430 9.29 -14.18 6.97
C ALA A 430 7.90 -14.68 7.38
N LYS A 431 6.89 -13.79 7.39
CA LYS A 431 5.50 -14.13 7.72
C LYS A 431 4.67 -14.52 6.50
N ASP A 432 4.91 -13.89 5.35
CA ASP A 432 4.20 -14.16 4.10
C ASP A 432 5.05 -13.76 2.87
N GLU A 433 5.83 -14.71 2.33
CA GLU A 433 6.61 -14.48 1.11
C GLU A 433 5.76 -14.23 -0.16
N ARG A 434 4.45 -14.55 -0.15
CA ARG A 434 3.56 -14.44 -1.33
C ARG A 434 2.59 -13.26 -1.27
N SER A 435 2.58 -12.50 -0.18
CA SER A 435 1.89 -11.21 -0.14
C SER A 435 2.54 -10.22 -1.12
N ALA A 436 1.70 -9.56 -1.92
CA ALA A 436 2.16 -8.49 -2.81
C ALA A 436 2.85 -7.34 -2.05
N LEU A 437 2.52 -7.14 -0.77
CA LEU A 437 3.19 -6.13 0.07
C LEU A 437 4.64 -6.53 0.40
N SER A 438 4.84 -7.75 0.92
CA SER A 438 6.17 -8.30 1.22
C SER A 438 7.08 -8.28 0.00
N ARG A 439 6.52 -8.65 -1.16
CA ARG A 439 7.22 -8.69 -2.44
C ARG A 439 7.54 -7.29 -2.97
N ALA A 440 6.62 -6.33 -2.85
CA ALA A 440 6.90 -4.94 -3.20
C ALA A 440 8.03 -4.34 -2.33
N PHE A 441 8.08 -4.68 -1.05
CA PHE A 441 9.04 -4.12 -0.09
C PHE A 441 10.49 -4.63 -0.27
N LEU A 442 10.72 -5.66 -1.09
CA LEU A 442 12.07 -6.07 -1.53
C LEU A 442 12.88 -4.91 -2.12
N ILE A 443 12.22 -3.89 -2.65
CA ILE A 443 12.88 -2.68 -3.16
C ILE A 443 13.61 -1.87 -2.10
N ILE A 444 13.16 -1.90 -0.84
CA ILE A 444 13.68 -1.00 0.20
C ILE A 444 15.17 -1.23 0.44
N SER A 445 15.61 -2.50 0.44
CA SER A 445 17.02 -2.84 0.57
C SER A 445 17.87 -2.26 -0.58
N GLN A 446 17.33 -2.24 -1.81
CA GLN A 446 18.01 -1.66 -2.97
C GLN A 446 18.04 -0.12 -2.93
N LEU A 447 16.96 0.52 -2.45
CA LEU A 447 16.93 1.97 -2.24
C LEU A 447 17.92 2.39 -1.16
N LYS A 448 18.03 1.61 -0.08
CA LYS A 448 19.00 1.78 1.00
C LYS A 448 20.44 1.65 0.48
N ASP A 449 20.73 0.59 -0.28
CA ASP A 449 22.04 0.37 -0.90
C ASP A 449 22.42 1.49 -1.88
N TRP A 450 21.48 1.91 -2.74
CA TRP A 450 21.68 3.04 -3.65
C TRP A 450 21.97 4.33 -2.89
N PHE A 451 21.21 4.60 -1.82
CA PHE A 451 21.36 5.79 -0.98
C PHE A 451 22.75 5.83 -0.32
N TYR A 452 23.17 4.74 0.34
CA TYR A 452 24.49 4.69 0.96
C TYR A 452 25.62 4.75 -0.08
N ARG A 453 25.55 4.02 -1.19
CA ARG A 453 26.58 4.13 -2.27
C ARG A 453 26.72 5.56 -2.79
N ARG A 454 25.62 6.33 -2.80
CA ARG A 454 25.58 7.70 -3.33
C ARG A 454 26.11 8.75 -2.35
N PHE A 455 25.75 8.65 -1.07
CA PHE A 455 26.00 9.69 -0.05
C PHE A 455 27.01 9.29 1.04
N ARG A 456 27.24 7.99 1.22
CA ARG A 456 28.12 7.38 2.23
C ARG A 456 29.19 6.53 1.54
N ARG A 457 30.15 7.18 0.86
CA ARG A 457 31.37 6.48 0.42
C ARG A 457 32.11 5.89 1.63
N PRO A 458 32.85 4.78 1.47
CA PRO A 458 33.64 4.22 2.56
C PRO A 458 34.59 5.28 3.12
N SER A 459 34.76 5.26 4.45
CA SER A 459 35.96 5.81 5.08
C SER A 459 37.17 5.23 4.37
N GLU A 460 38.22 6.04 4.25
CA GLU A 460 39.52 5.73 3.68
C GLU A 460 39.92 4.27 3.89
N ALA A 461 39.75 3.44 2.86
CA ALA A 461 40.49 2.19 2.79
C ALA A 461 41.95 2.60 2.63
N GLU A 462 42.79 2.14 3.57
CA GLU A 462 44.22 2.43 3.63
C GLU A 462 44.84 2.31 2.23
N GLU A 463 45.15 3.44 1.60
CA GLU A 463 45.85 3.46 0.33
C GLU A 463 47.34 3.19 0.59
N ASN A 464 47.63 1.97 1.02
CA ASN A 464 48.95 1.37 1.03
C ASN A 464 49.44 1.25 -0.42
N LYS A 465 49.81 2.40 -1.01
CA LYS A 465 50.60 2.47 -2.23
C LYS A 465 51.95 1.80 -1.94
N PRO A 466 52.33 0.74 -2.65
CA PRO A 466 53.73 0.45 -2.83
C PRO A 466 54.33 1.64 -3.57
N SER A 467 55.29 2.33 -2.97
CA SER A 467 55.97 3.44 -3.61
C SER A 467 56.91 2.93 -4.69
N ASP A 468 56.47 2.99 -5.95
CA ASP A 468 57.34 2.79 -7.11
C ASP A 468 58.44 3.86 -7.11
N LEU A 469 59.69 3.38 -7.03
CA LEU A 469 60.89 4.21 -7.07
C LEU A 469 61.17 4.70 -8.50
N PRO A 470 61.36 6.01 -8.73
CA PRO A 470 62.03 6.49 -9.93
C PRO A 470 63.53 6.23 -9.78
N ILE A 471 64.11 5.48 -10.72
CA ILE A 471 65.55 5.45 -10.94
C ILE A 471 65.93 6.72 -11.68
N ASP A 472 66.79 7.56 -11.11
CA ASP A 472 67.65 8.44 -11.90
C ASP A 472 69.04 8.58 -11.28
N ASN A 473 70.06 8.72 -12.13
CA ASN A 473 71.47 8.68 -11.78
C ASN A 473 72.12 10.07 -11.86
N GLY A 474 72.73 10.50 -10.75
CA GLY A 474 74.07 11.07 -10.84
C GLY A 474 74.30 12.54 -10.44
N GLN A 475 75.20 12.68 -9.46
CA GLN A 475 76.24 13.72 -9.30
C GLN A 475 75.85 15.14 -8.80
N GLY A 476 76.42 15.54 -7.65
CA GLY A 476 76.51 16.95 -7.23
C GLY A 476 76.59 17.23 -5.72
N ASN A 477 77.74 16.97 -5.08
CA ASN A 477 78.05 17.33 -3.67
C ASN A 477 78.53 18.81 -3.54
N PRO A 478 78.71 19.42 -2.34
CA PRO A 478 78.03 19.25 -1.03
C PRO A 478 77.84 20.60 -0.26
N SER A 479 77.62 20.52 1.08
CA SER A 479 77.78 21.56 2.15
C SER A 479 76.53 22.42 2.49
N THR A 480 76.20 22.78 3.76
CA THR A 480 76.86 22.55 5.08
C THR A 480 75.90 22.70 6.29
N HIS A 481 76.27 22.11 7.45
CA HIS A 481 75.89 22.43 8.86
C HIS A 481 74.48 22.13 9.45
N GLY A 482 74.46 21.28 10.48
CA GLY A 482 73.57 21.40 11.68
C GLY A 482 74.35 22.03 12.85
N PRO A 483 74.06 21.78 14.16
CA PRO A 483 73.06 20.90 14.81
C PRO A 483 72.12 21.71 15.78
N THR A 484 71.26 21.18 16.67
CA THR A 484 71.54 20.41 17.90
C THR A 484 70.22 19.99 18.59
N ALA A 485 70.22 18.86 19.31
CA ALA A 485 69.06 18.31 20.02
C ALA A 485 68.86 18.87 21.45
N ARG A 486 67.67 18.64 22.04
CA ARG A 486 67.51 18.35 23.48
C ARG A 486 66.27 17.51 23.78
N ILE A 487 66.48 16.49 24.60
CA ILE A 487 65.47 15.61 25.20
C ILE A 487 65.06 16.22 26.54
N TYR A 488 63.78 16.17 26.91
CA TYR A 488 63.38 15.93 28.29
C TYR A 488 62.12 15.06 28.34
N ASP A 489 62.24 13.98 29.11
CA ASP A 489 61.19 13.04 29.50
C ASP A 489 60.72 13.41 30.93
N LEU A 490 59.44 13.24 31.25
CA LEU A 490 58.88 13.44 32.59
C LEU A 490 57.49 12.77 32.70
N SER A 491 57.47 11.56 33.27
CA SER A 491 56.25 10.90 33.76
C SER A 491 56.01 11.22 35.23
N VAL A 492 54.76 11.50 35.64
CA VAL A 492 54.27 11.38 37.03
C VAL A 492 52.80 10.92 37.02
N ASP A 493 52.43 10.12 38.02
CA ASP A 493 51.24 9.27 38.09
C ASP A 493 49.88 9.92 38.44
N MET A 494 48.82 9.28 37.88
CA MET A 494 47.58 8.80 38.52
C MET A 494 46.82 9.67 39.55
N GLN A 495 45.55 10.00 39.24
CA GLN A 495 44.39 9.71 40.12
C GLN A 495 43.02 9.88 39.41
N SER A 496 41.99 9.22 39.94
CA SER A 496 40.68 8.95 39.33
C SER A 496 39.56 9.88 39.78
N ALA A 497 38.51 10.08 38.95
CA ALA A 497 37.12 10.21 39.43
C ALA A 497 36.04 9.99 38.34
N ALA A 498 35.19 8.98 38.58
CA ALA A 498 33.73 8.90 38.39
C ALA A 498 33.02 9.38 37.10
N GLU A 499 32.23 8.46 36.55
CA GLU A 499 31.09 8.69 35.64
C GLU A 499 29.94 9.45 36.32
N ALA A 500 29.06 10.07 35.52
CA ALA A 500 27.83 10.73 36.00
C ALA A 500 26.59 10.30 35.19
N THR A 501 25.46 10.16 35.90
CA THR A 501 24.33 9.29 35.53
C THR A 501 23.16 10.03 34.88
N LEU A 502 22.35 9.30 34.09
CA LEU A 502 21.01 9.71 33.65
C LEU A 502 20.01 9.77 34.83
N PRO A 503 19.01 10.67 34.82
CA PRO A 503 17.95 10.71 35.81
C PRO A 503 16.68 9.96 35.35
N GLU A 504 16.13 9.14 36.25
CA GLU A 504 14.83 8.49 36.12
C GLU A 504 14.06 8.70 37.44
N ASN A 505 12.75 9.01 37.40
CA ASN A 505 11.78 8.77 38.50
C ASN A 505 10.38 9.37 38.20
N VAL A 506 9.42 8.51 37.84
CA VAL A 506 8.05 8.53 38.39
C VAL A 506 7.58 7.07 38.47
N ALA A 507 7.19 6.60 39.66
CA ALA A 507 6.77 5.20 39.88
C ALA A 507 5.24 5.01 39.77
N PRO A 508 4.74 3.80 39.43
CA PRO A 508 3.32 3.47 39.34
C PRO A 508 2.77 2.74 40.58
N PRO A 509 1.45 2.54 40.71
CA PRO A 509 0.85 1.57 41.63
C PRO A 509 0.39 0.27 40.93
N ASP A 510 0.94 -0.84 41.42
CA ASP A 510 0.31 -2.15 41.68
C ASP A 510 -0.51 -2.91 40.61
N GLY A 511 0.08 -4.04 40.18
CA GLY A 511 -0.43 -5.34 40.67
C GLY A 511 -1.40 -6.13 39.79
N HIS A 512 -0.88 -7.09 39.01
CA HIS A 512 -1.01 -8.55 39.22
C HIS A 512 -0.50 -9.30 37.99
N GLY A 513 0.39 -10.28 38.19
CA GLY A 513 1.18 -10.89 37.11
C GLY A 513 0.81 -12.32 36.74
N CYS A 514 1.51 -12.85 35.73
CA CYS A 514 1.72 -14.27 35.50
C CYS A 514 3.12 -14.46 34.87
N GLN A 515 4.04 -15.09 35.60
CA GLN A 515 5.26 -15.65 35.02
C GLN A 515 4.93 -16.96 34.30
N PHE A 516 5.62 -17.24 33.20
CA PHE A 516 6.28 -18.53 32.99
C PHE A 516 7.43 -18.35 32.00
N ASP A 517 8.66 -18.50 32.50
CA ASP A 517 9.86 -18.62 31.68
C ASP A 517 9.96 -20.02 31.09
N GLU A 518 10.36 -20.17 29.83
CA GLU A 518 11.20 -21.30 29.45
C GLU A 518 12.18 -20.92 28.33
N VAL A 519 13.47 -21.19 28.59
CA VAL A 519 14.60 -20.84 27.72
C VAL A 519 14.88 -22.01 26.79
N ILE A 520 14.93 -21.77 25.47
CA ILE A 520 15.45 -22.74 24.50
C ILE A 520 16.66 -22.14 23.77
N GLN A 521 17.81 -22.79 23.94
CA GLN A 521 19.07 -22.44 23.29
C GLN A 521 19.07 -22.84 21.80
N PRO A 522 19.81 -22.13 20.92
CA PRO A 522 19.96 -22.51 19.52
C PRO A 522 20.88 -23.75 19.35
N PRO A 523 20.62 -24.62 18.37
CA PRO A 523 21.43 -25.82 18.16
C PRO A 523 22.76 -25.52 17.47
N VAL A 524 23.80 -26.24 17.89
CA VAL A 524 25.14 -26.21 17.29
C VAL A 524 25.13 -26.95 15.95
N LEU A 525 25.45 -26.26 14.85
CA LEU A 525 25.67 -26.87 13.54
C LEU A 525 27.15 -27.25 13.37
N SER A 526 27.39 -28.53 13.08
CA SER A 526 28.71 -29.07 12.79
C SER A 526 29.15 -28.76 11.35
N ASN A 527 30.43 -28.40 11.18
CA ASN A 527 31.02 -28.13 9.88
C ASN A 527 30.99 -29.36 8.96
N SER A 528 30.30 -29.24 7.81
CA SER A 528 30.65 -30.01 6.62
C SER A 528 30.56 -29.12 5.39
N SER A 529 31.65 -29.08 4.63
CA SER A 529 31.87 -28.14 3.54
C SER A 529 31.37 -28.70 2.21
N SER A 530 30.33 -28.10 1.64
CA SER A 530 30.08 -28.16 0.20
C SER A 530 29.72 -26.78 -0.33
N ARG A 531 30.49 -26.29 -1.30
CA ARG A 531 30.22 -25.02 -1.97
C ARG A 531 29.10 -25.24 -2.99
N ASN A 532 27.90 -24.77 -2.68
CA ASN A 532 26.90 -24.43 -3.67
C ASN A 532 26.38 -23.03 -3.34
N SER A 533 26.86 -22.04 -4.08
CA SER A 533 26.32 -20.68 -4.05
C SER A 533 24.86 -20.71 -4.51
N PRO A 534 23.89 -20.19 -3.74
CA PRO A 534 22.54 -20.04 -4.24
C PRO A 534 22.58 -19.00 -5.37
N THR A 535 22.25 -19.44 -6.59
CA THR A 535 21.99 -18.53 -7.71
C THR A 535 20.89 -17.56 -7.30
N VAL A 536 21.23 -16.27 -7.22
CA VAL A 536 20.27 -15.19 -7.02
C VAL A 536 19.33 -15.17 -8.23
N VAL A 537 18.17 -15.80 -8.09
CA VAL A 537 17.07 -15.65 -9.05
C VAL A 537 16.60 -14.22 -8.90
N THR A 538 16.92 -13.38 -9.88
CA THR A 538 16.48 -11.98 -9.93
C THR A 538 14.97 -11.94 -10.08
N ASP A 539 14.27 -11.77 -8.96
CA ASP A 539 12.81 -11.73 -8.91
C ASP A 539 12.25 -10.62 -9.80
N THR A 540 11.52 -11.00 -10.86
CA THR A 540 11.00 -10.07 -11.88
C THR A 540 9.92 -9.12 -11.38
N TRP A 541 9.50 -9.29 -10.12
CA TRP A 541 8.67 -8.39 -9.32
C TRP A 541 9.06 -6.91 -9.33
N PHE A 542 10.32 -6.66 -9.67
CA PHE A 542 10.94 -5.35 -9.75
C PHE A 542 10.32 -4.38 -10.77
N GLN A 543 9.84 -4.88 -11.92
CA GLN A 543 9.82 -4.09 -13.16
C GLN A 543 8.70 -3.05 -13.32
N GLU A 544 7.62 -3.05 -12.53
CA GLU A 544 6.59 -1.98 -12.61
C GLU A 544 6.89 -0.77 -11.69
N PHE A 545 7.69 -0.96 -10.62
CA PHE A 545 8.08 0.14 -9.75
C PHE A 545 9.51 0.64 -9.94
N PHE A 546 10.45 -0.18 -10.44
CA PHE A 546 11.84 0.23 -10.66
C PHE A 546 12.48 -0.41 -11.89
N ASN A 547 13.33 0.35 -12.58
CA ASN A 547 14.00 -0.11 -13.80
C ASN A 547 15.33 -0.83 -13.48
N VAL A 548 15.67 -1.84 -14.27
CA VAL A 548 16.78 -2.82 -14.04
C VAL A 548 18.15 -2.14 -13.82
N GLU A 549 18.35 -0.93 -14.32
CA GLU A 549 19.56 -0.12 -14.15
C GLU A 549 19.91 0.25 -12.69
N MET A 550 18.99 0.07 -11.73
CA MET A 550 19.27 0.23 -10.31
C MET A 550 20.12 -0.92 -9.72
N LEU A 551 20.23 -2.06 -10.42
CA LEU A 551 20.93 -3.27 -9.96
C LEU A 551 22.44 -3.30 -10.28
N ASN A 552 22.95 -2.35 -11.09
CA ASN A 552 24.33 -2.29 -11.57
C ASN A 552 25.11 -1.13 -10.93
#